data_AF-A0A842T9J7-F1
#
_entry.id   AF-A0A842T9J7-F1
#
_cell.length_a   1.000
_cell.length_b   1.000
_cell.length_c   1.000
_cell.angle_alpha   90.00
_cell.angle_beta   90.00
_cell.angle_gamma   90.00
#
_symmetry.space_group_name_H-M   'P 1'
#
loop_
_entity.id
_entity.type
_entity.pdbx_description
1 polymer ?
#
loop_
_entity_poly.entity_id
_entity_poly.type
_entity_poly.pdbx_seq_one_letter_code
_entity_poly.pdbx_strand_id
1 'polypeptide(L)'
;MTVLKDIIIDLGQLKRASKEFDIEHWFDSIFDQLDLEYQAQHRVLEGRPDCLIGDVIIDYKYDITEKEIENWVKTKGSQYINEYFSTRSKYPTLLIVISEEFIFYYNKDLILQNKREITKKAIISLVESLLGPKIIDSEQFAILFGVNSPMYILAYSRLDRHFIERKGDETVCFQQWKKHFSLAYHDEDVGKELFLRHSYLSMLLKLILYKEFMEPNEYARDSFKELENYFELLGISLFHYDFFRWVINVQDLCDDFFGKLKLIEFEATDIFRAIYQEMIIAGVRHRLGEYYTPESLCRKMVEKEYKLGMRVLDSSCGSGTFLIETLKKIDDNFTFSHDPPQEWFDAVNNVFGFDINPIAILTSKANMLLYLKTHQEWI
;
A
#
# COMPACT_ATOMS: atom_id res chain seq x y z
N MET A 1 7.01 13.63 -20.59
CA MET A 1 5.93 12.81 -20.02
C MET A 1 5.43 13.56 -18.80
N THR A 2 4.16 13.98 -18.83
CA THR A 2 3.52 14.72 -17.74
C THR A 2 3.43 13.79 -16.52
N VAL A 3 3.77 14.26 -15.33
CA VAL A 3 3.55 13.50 -14.10
C VAL A 3 2.17 13.86 -13.57
N LEU A 4 1.42 12.90 -13.00
CA LEU A 4 0.06 13.14 -12.51
C LEU A 4 -0.03 14.30 -11.50
N LYS A 5 1.04 14.55 -10.74
CA LYS A 5 1.14 15.68 -9.81
C LYS A 5 0.98 17.05 -10.50
N ASP A 6 1.27 17.13 -11.80
CA ASP A 6 1.20 18.35 -12.61
C ASP A 6 -0.17 18.56 -13.27
N ILE A 7 -1.08 17.58 -13.21
CA ILE A 7 -2.41 17.65 -13.82
C ILE A 7 -3.41 18.32 -12.88
N ILE A 8 -4.10 19.34 -13.40
CA ILE A 8 -5.19 20.01 -12.68
C ILE A 8 -6.45 19.16 -12.79
N ILE A 9 -6.77 18.46 -11.70
CA ILE A 9 -8.02 17.71 -11.57
C ILE A 9 -9.14 18.66 -11.13
N ASP A 10 -9.94 19.14 -12.08
CA ASP A 10 -11.17 19.92 -11.82
C ASP A 10 -12.41 19.01 -11.79
N LEU A 11 -12.78 18.59 -10.58
CA LEU A 11 -14.01 17.79 -10.36
C LEU A 11 -15.29 18.56 -10.69
N GLY A 12 -15.23 19.89 -10.81
CA GLY A 12 -16.38 20.69 -11.20
C GLY A 12 -16.86 20.39 -12.61
N GLN A 13 -15.97 19.98 -13.53
CA GLN A 13 -16.35 19.55 -14.87
C GLN A 13 -17.11 18.23 -14.82
N LEU A 14 -16.61 17.26 -14.07
CA LEU A 14 -17.24 15.96 -13.90
C LEU A 14 -18.65 16.08 -13.29
N LYS A 15 -18.81 16.94 -12.28
CA LYS A 15 -20.12 17.23 -11.66
C LYS A 15 -21.10 17.97 -12.57
N ARG A 16 -20.63 18.54 -13.68
CA ARG A 16 -21.46 19.20 -14.71
C ARG A 16 -21.74 18.28 -15.89
N ALA A 17 -21.32 17.00 -15.84
CA ALA A 17 -21.67 16.02 -16.85
C ALA A 17 -23.19 15.94 -17.02
N SER A 18 -23.62 15.74 -18.25
CA SER A 18 -25.04 15.64 -18.63
C SER A 18 -25.39 14.32 -19.30
N LYS A 19 -24.37 13.49 -19.59
CA LYS A 19 -24.43 12.21 -20.27
C LYS A 19 -23.14 11.42 -19.99
N GLU A 20 -23.18 10.10 -20.20
CA GLU A 20 -22.05 9.19 -20.02
C GLU A 20 -20.78 9.66 -20.76
N PHE A 21 -20.94 10.15 -21.99
CA PHE A 21 -19.83 10.63 -22.81
C PHE A 21 -19.06 11.79 -22.17
N ASP A 22 -19.71 12.64 -21.37
CA ASP A 22 -19.01 13.75 -20.71
C ASP A 22 -18.07 13.24 -19.61
N ILE A 23 -18.43 12.13 -18.95
CA ILE A 23 -17.63 11.46 -17.94
C ILE A 23 -16.45 10.74 -18.61
N GLU A 24 -16.74 9.93 -19.64
CA GLU A 24 -15.74 9.23 -20.46
C GLU A 24 -14.69 10.23 -20.98
N HIS A 25 -15.13 11.30 -21.64
CA HIS A 25 -14.23 12.31 -22.20
C HIS A 25 -13.36 13.00 -21.14
N TRP A 26 -13.88 13.19 -19.93
CA TRP A 26 -13.11 13.80 -18.83
C TRP A 26 -11.97 12.88 -18.39
N PHE A 27 -12.22 11.57 -18.27
CA PHE A 27 -11.16 10.60 -17.94
C PHE A 27 -10.18 10.42 -19.09
N ASP A 28 -10.67 10.29 -20.33
CA ASP A 28 -9.83 10.18 -21.53
C ASP A 28 -8.88 11.37 -21.65
N SER A 29 -9.34 12.59 -21.35
CA SER A 29 -8.47 13.78 -21.33
C SER A 29 -7.33 13.68 -20.32
N ILE A 30 -7.56 13.05 -19.16
CA ILE A 30 -6.50 12.79 -18.16
C ILE A 30 -5.54 11.71 -18.67
N PHE A 31 -6.06 10.63 -19.24
CA PHE A 31 -5.26 9.53 -19.78
C PHE A 31 -4.37 10.00 -20.93
N ASP A 32 -4.90 10.80 -21.85
CA ASP A 32 -4.18 11.39 -22.97
C ASP A 32 -3.05 12.32 -22.50
N GLN A 33 -3.30 13.14 -21.47
CA GLN A 33 -2.26 14.03 -20.90
C GLN A 33 -1.08 13.28 -20.28
N LEU A 34 -1.32 12.03 -19.86
CA LEU A 34 -0.34 11.14 -19.23
C LEU A 34 0.30 10.15 -20.20
N ASP A 35 -0.04 10.24 -21.50
CA ASP A 35 0.38 9.28 -22.52
C ASP A 35 0.03 7.82 -22.13
N LEU A 36 -1.09 7.62 -21.41
CA LEU A 36 -1.51 6.30 -20.96
C LEU A 36 -2.04 5.50 -22.16
N GLU A 37 -1.57 4.26 -22.34
CA GLU A 37 -2.09 3.37 -23.38
C GLU A 37 -3.42 2.74 -22.92
N TYR A 38 -4.52 3.15 -23.53
CA TYR A 38 -5.84 2.56 -23.31
C TYR A 38 -6.53 2.23 -24.63
N GLN A 39 -7.35 1.18 -24.62
CA GLN A 39 -8.20 0.86 -25.76
C GLN A 39 -9.52 1.62 -25.63
N ALA A 40 -9.52 2.90 -26.01
CA ALA A 40 -10.74 3.69 -26.15
C ALA A 40 -11.61 3.09 -27.27
N GLN A 41 -12.85 2.73 -27.00
CA GLN A 41 -13.73 2.20 -28.05
C GLN A 41 -14.89 3.15 -28.32
N HIS A 42 -14.76 3.92 -29.40
CA HIS A 42 -15.90 4.60 -30.00
C HIS A 42 -16.97 3.57 -30.40
N ARG A 43 -18.05 3.49 -29.60
CA ARG A 43 -19.46 3.04 -29.81
C ARG A 43 -19.90 2.33 -31.12
N VAL A 44 -19.04 1.62 -31.83
CA VAL A 44 -19.34 1.07 -33.18
C VAL A 44 -19.42 -0.46 -33.17
N LEU A 45 -19.03 -1.14 -32.09
CA LEU A 45 -19.16 -2.59 -31.96
C LEU A 45 -19.92 -2.94 -30.67
N GLU A 46 -21.14 -3.46 -30.83
CA GLU A 46 -21.93 -4.00 -29.71
C GLU A 46 -21.10 -5.05 -28.95
N GLY A 47 -20.89 -4.84 -27.64
CA GLY A 47 -20.36 -5.88 -26.74
C GLY A 47 -18.99 -5.64 -26.12
N ARG A 48 -18.38 -4.46 -26.27
CA ARG A 48 -17.04 -4.15 -25.71
C ARG A 48 -17.08 -3.06 -24.64
N PRO A 49 -16.16 -3.09 -23.66
CA PRO A 49 -16.10 -2.07 -22.60
C PRO A 49 -15.70 -0.70 -23.14
N ASP A 50 -16.12 0.36 -22.45
CA ASP A 50 -15.80 1.75 -22.80
C ASP A 50 -14.28 1.98 -22.80
N CYS A 51 -13.60 1.47 -21.77
CA CYS A 51 -12.15 1.58 -21.64
C CYS A 51 -11.53 0.28 -21.08
N LEU A 52 -10.41 -0.14 -21.68
CA LEU A 52 -9.58 -1.24 -21.19
C LEU A 52 -8.13 -0.74 -21.04
N ILE A 53 -7.62 -0.82 -19.82
CA ILE A 53 -6.24 -0.45 -19.46
C ILE A 53 -5.56 -1.66 -18.82
N GLY A 54 -4.60 -2.25 -19.52
CA GLY A 54 -3.94 -3.48 -19.08
C GLY A 54 -4.93 -4.64 -18.85
N ASP A 55 -5.21 -4.95 -17.59
CA ASP A 55 -6.18 -5.96 -17.15
C ASP A 55 -7.34 -5.40 -16.32
N VAL A 56 -7.56 -4.07 -16.40
CA VAL A 56 -8.65 -3.36 -15.74
C VAL A 56 -9.66 -2.90 -16.78
N ILE A 57 -10.91 -3.33 -16.60
CA ILE A 57 -12.05 -2.90 -17.42
C ILE A 57 -12.70 -1.71 -16.74
N ILE A 58 -12.96 -0.64 -17.49
CA ILE A 58 -13.64 0.57 -17.01
C ILE A 58 -14.86 0.84 -17.89
N ASP A 59 -15.99 1.12 -17.26
CA ASP A 59 -17.25 1.49 -17.93
C ASP A 59 -17.84 2.74 -17.26
N TYR A 60 -18.33 3.69 -18.06
CA TYR A 60 -18.84 4.96 -17.60
C TYR A 60 -20.37 4.96 -17.62
N LYS A 61 -20.99 5.49 -16.57
CA LYS A 61 -22.44 5.55 -16.41
C LYS A 61 -22.85 6.96 -15.96
N TYR A 62 -24.04 7.41 -16.32
CA TYR A 62 -24.55 8.72 -15.92
C TYR A 62 -26.01 8.60 -15.49
N ASP A 63 -26.38 9.25 -14.38
CA ASP A 63 -27.75 9.29 -13.85
C ASP A 63 -28.38 7.88 -13.78
N ILE A 64 -27.62 6.95 -13.22
CA ILE A 64 -28.00 5.54 -13.09
C ILE A 64 -28.16 5.18 -11.61
N THR A 65 -29.20 4.41 -11.29
CA THR A 65 -29.40 3.91 -9.93
C THR A 65 -28.50 2.72 -9.62
N GLU A 66 -28.20 2.47 -8.35
CA GLU A 66 -27.39 1.30 -7.94
C GLU A 66 -27.99 -0.02 -8.43
N LYS A 67 -29.33 -0.15 -8.42
CA LYS A 67 -30.03 -1.35 -8.90
C LYS A 67 -29.83 -1.56 -10.40
N GLU A 68 -29.78 -0.48 -11.17
CA GLU A 68 -29.50 -0.55 -12.61
C GLU A 68 -28.04 -0.91 -12.87
N ILE A 69 -27.09 -0.37 -12.09
CA ILE A 69 -25.69 -0.79 -12.13
C ILE A 69 -25.58 -2.29 -11.82
N GLU A 70 -26.22 -2.79 -10.77
CA GLU A 70 -26.18 -4.22 -10.43
C GLU A 70 -26.70 -5.11 -11.57
N ASN A 71 -27.78 -4.69 -12.22
CA ASN A 71 -28.33 -5.41 -13.38
C ASN A 71 -27.38 -5.34 -14.58
N TRP A 72 -26.77 -4.19 -14.82
CA TRP A 72 -25.78 -4.00 -15.88
C TRP A 72 -24.53 -4.88 -15.65
N VAL A 73 -24.01 -4.92 -14.43
CA VAL A 73 -22.85 -5.75 -14.05
C VAL A 73 -23.14 -7.23 -14.27
N LYS A 74 -24.33 -7.70 -13.90
CA LYS A 74 -24.75 -9.10 -14.11
C LYS A 74 -24.93 -9.46 -15.59
N THR A 75 -25.14 -8.48 -16.46
CA THR A 75 -25.39 -8.70 -17.90
C THR A 75 -24.16 -8.33 -18.72
N LYS A 76 -23.95 -7.03 -18.97
CA LYS A 76 -22.84 -6.50 -19.77
C LYS A 76 -21.49 -6.64 -19.09
N GLY A 77 -21.41 -6.37 -17.78
CA GLY A 77 -20.16 -6.58 -17.03
C GLY A 77 -19.67 -8.03 -17.11
N SER A 78 -20.57 -9.00 -16.92
CA SER A 78 -20.28 -10.42 -17.10
C SER A 78 -19.81 -10.77 -18.51
N GLN A 79 -20.46 -10.20 -19.54
CA GLN A 79 -20.06 -10.36 -20.93
C GLN A 79 -18.60 -9.90 -21.13
N TYR A 80 -18.24 -8.72 -20.62
CA TYR A 80 -16.88 -8.18 -20.78
C TYR A 80 -15.81 -9.02 -20.09
N ILE A 81 -16.07 -9.50 -18.88
CA ILE A 81 -15.14 -10.37 -18.15
C ILE A 81 -14.90 -11.68 -18.93
N ASN A 82 -15.97 -12.28 -19.44
CA ASN A 82 -15.90 -13.53 -20.22
C ASN A 82 -15.17 -13.33 -21.55
N GLU A 83 -15.42 -12.23 -22.26
CA GLU A 83 -14.72 -11.91 -23.51
C GLU A 83 -13.23 -11.66 -23.27
N TYR A 84 -12.88 -10.91 -22.21
CA TYR A 84 -11.50 -10.71 -21.79
C TYR A 84 -10.81 -12.04 -21.51
N PHE A 85 -11.43 -12.92 -20.72
CA PHE A 85 -10.91 -14.25 -20.42
C PHE A 85 -10.71 -15.10 -21.69
N SER A 86 -11.70 -15.11 -22.60
CA SER A 86 -11.61 -15.88 -23.84
C SER A 86 -10.45 -15.44 -24.74
N THR A 87 -10.13 -14.14 -24.72
CA THR A 87 -9.08 -13.55 -25.55
C THR A 87 -7.69 -13.68 -24.91
N ARG A 88 -7.60 -13.55 -23.59
CA ARG A 88 -6.34 -13.46 -22.85
C ARG A 88 -5.98 -14.73 -22.07
N SER A 89 -6.89 -15.70 -21.99
CA SER A 89 -6.77 -16.89 -21.12
C SER A 89 -6.48 -16.55 -19.64
N LYS A 90 -6.85 -15.34 -19.21
CA LYS A 90 -6.70 -14.83 -17.84
C LYS A 90 -7.86 -13.89 -17.54
N TYR A 91 -8.38 -13.93 -16.32
CA TYR A 91 -9.42 -12.99 -15.89
C TYR A 91 -8.85 -11.58 -15.68
N PRO A 92 -9.65 -10.52 -15.93
CA PRO A 92 -9.25 -9.16 -15.58
C PRO A 92 -9.11 -9.03 -14.06
N THR A 93 -8.22 -8.14 -13.62
CA THR A 93 -8.01 -7.87 -12.19
C THR A 93 -9.23 -7.18 -11.58
N LEU A 94 -9.83 -6.23 -12.32
CA LEU A 94 -10.94 -5.40 -11.86
C LEU A 94 -11.92 -5.09 -12.99
N LEU A 95 -13.19 -5.01 -12.64
CA LEU A 95 -14.20 -4.27 -13.38
C LEU A 95 -14.56 -3.02 -12.56
N ILE A 96 -14.37 -1.84 -13.15
CA ILE A 96 -14.66 -0.56 -12.53
C ILE A 96 -15.82 0.08 -13.28
N VAL A 97 -16.85 0.49 -12.54
CA VAL A 97 -17.93 1.32 -13.09
C VAL A 97 -17.80 2.71 -12.48
N ILE A 98 -17.78 3.74 -13.32
CA ILE A 98 -17.59 5.13 -12.88
C ILE A 98 -18.83 5.94 -13.25
N SER A 99 -19.44 6.60 -12.26
CA SER A 99 -20.48 7.60 -12.46
C SER A 99 -19.98 9.02 -12.21
N GLU A 100 -20.86 10.01 -12.33
CA GLU A 100 -20.58 11.42 -12.03
C GLU A 100 -20.22 11.65 -10.55
N GLU A 101 -20.62 10.74 -9.67
CA GLU A 101 -20.45 10.84 -8.22
C GLU A 101 -19.63 9.70 -7.62
N PHE A 102 -19.65 8.50 -8.20
CA PHE A 102 -19.12 7.31 -7.54
C PHE A 102 -18.23 6.45 -8.45
N ILE A 103 -17.29 5.74 -7.82
CA ILE A 103 -16.50 4.67 -8.42
C ILE A 103 -16.87 3.37 -7.73
N PHE A 104 -17.28 2.38 -8.52
CA PHE A 104 -17.65 1.05 -8.06
C PHE A 104 -16.58 0.05 -8.50
N TYR A 105 -16.08 -0.74 -7.55
CA TYR A 105 -15.02 -1.72 -7.80
C TYR A 105 -15.56 -3.14 -7.67
N TYR A 106 -15.54 -3.90 -8.76
CA TYR A 106 -15.99 -5.29 -8.81
C TYR A 106 -14.82 -6.23 -9.05
N ASN A 107 -14.83 -7.38 -8.37
CA ASN A 107 -13.86 -8.44 -8.62
C ASN A 107 -14.27 -9.30 -9.85
N LYS A 108 -13.43 -10.28 -10.21
CA LYS A 108 -13.70 -11.22 -11.32
C LYS A 108 -15.02 -11.99 -11.19
N ASP A 109 -15.52 -12.16 -9.97
CA ASP A 109 -16.77 -12.87 -9.67
C ASP A 109 -18.00 -11.93 -9.68
N LEU A 110 -17.82 -10.69 -10.15
CA LEU A 110 -18.85 -9.63 -10.21
C LEU A 110 -19.40 -9.22 -8.83
N ILE A 111 -18.64 -9.47 -7.77
CA ILE A 111 -18.99 -9.05 -6.42
C ILE A 111 -18.48 -7.62 -6.22
N LEU A 112 -19.35 -6.71 -5.81
CA LEU A 112 -18.97 -5.35 -5.42
C LEU A 112 -18.03 -5.42 -4.20
N GLN A 113 -16.78 -5.00 -4.40
CA GLN A 113 -15.78 -4.93 -3.32
C GLN A 113 -15.89 -3.60 -2.57
N ASN A 114 -16.19 -2.51 -3.27
CA ASN A 114 -16.34 -1.18 -2.66
C ASN A 114 -17.07 -0.20 -3.59
N LYS A 115 -17.75 0.79 -2.99
CA LYS A 115 -18.34 1.96 -3.65
C LYS A 115 -17.76 3.21 -3.00
N ARG A 116 -17.21 4.14 -3.78
CA ARG A 116 -16.54 5.34 -3.26
C ARG A 116 -17.00 6.59 -3.96
N GLU A 117 -17.15 7.68 -3.22
CA GLU A 117 -17.36 9.01 -3.79
C GLU A 117 -16.13 9.46 -4.57
N ILE A 118 -16.37 10.18 -5.66
CA ILE A 118 -15.32 10.80 -6.46
C ILE A 118 -14.74 11.98 -5.70
N THR A 119 -13.49 11.81 -5.31
CA THR A 119 -12.65 12.84 -4.69
C THR A 119 -11.35 12.94 -5.45
N LYS A 120 -10.64 14.07 -5.30
CA LYS A 120 -9.33 14.26 -5.95
C LYS A 120 -8.36 13.13 -5.58
N LYS A 121 -8.38 12.67 -4.32
CA LYS A 121 -7.55 11.55 -3.85
C LYS A 121 -7.93 10.22 -4.52
N ALA A 122 -9.22 9.94 -4.67
CA ALA A 122 -9.69 8.71 -5.31
C ALA A 122 -9.30 8.67 -6.80
N ILE A 123 -9.44 9.79 -7.52
CA ILE A 123 -9.02 9.90 -8.92
C ILE A 123 -7.51 9.73 -9.04
N ILE A 124 -6.72 10.44 -8.23
CA ILE A 124 -5.25 10.33 -8.25
C ILE A 124 -4.83 8.87 -8.05
N SER A 125 -5.40 8.21 -7.04
CA SER A 125 -5.05 6.83 -6.72
C SER A 125 -5.48 5.82 -7.79
N LEU A 126 -6.64 6.03 -8.42
CA LEU A 126 -7.09 5.23 -9.56
C LEU A 126 -6.12 5.40 -10.74
N VAL A 127 -5.82 6.64 -11.13
CA VAL A 127 -4.98 6.92 -12.30
C VAL A 127 -3.55 6.42 -12.12
N GLU A 128 -2.92 6.63 -10.95
CA GLU A 128 -1.59 6.05 -10.66
C GLU A 128 -1.61 4.51 -10.77
N SER A 129 -2.67 3.87 -10.26
CA SER A 129 -2.79 2.41 -10.34
C SER A 129 -2.93 1.89 -11.77
N LEU A 130 -3.50 2.71 -12.66
CA LEU A 130 -3.66 2.42 -14.08
C LEU A 130 -2.37 2.67 -14.87
N LEU A 131 -1.58 3.68 -14.49
CA LEU A 131 -0.27 3.97 -15.09
C LEU A 131 0.73 2.83 -14.86
N GLY A 132 0.67 2.19 -13.69
CA GLY A 132 1.59 1.10 -13.34
C GLY A 132 3.07 1.54 -13.36
N PRO A 133 3.45 2.58 -12.59
CA PRO A 133 4.83 3.08 -12.59
C PRO A 133 5.81 1.99 -12.15
N LYS A 134 6.95 1.93 -12.84
CA LYS A 134 8.02 0.96 -12.55
C LYS A 134 8.96 1.40 -11.45
N ILE A 135 9.13 2.70 -11.26
CA ILE A 135 10.01 3.29 -10.25
C ILE A 135 9.14 4.23 -9.43
N ILE A 136 9.13 4.06 -8.10
CA ILE A 136 8.27 4.85 -7.22
C ILE A 136 8.98 5.37 -5.97
N ASP A 137 8.57 6.56 -5.54
CA ASP A 137 8.92 7.16 -4.26
C ASP A 137 7.95 6.73 -3.13
N SER A 138 8.19 7.20 -1.90
CA SER A 138 7.33 6.87 -0.75
C SER A 138 5.91 7.44 -0.87
N GLU A 139 5.73 8.59 -1.52
CA GLU A 139 4.41 9.21 -1.72
C GLU A 139 3.58 8.43 -2.74
N GLN A 140 4.19 8.08 -3.89
CA GLN A 140 3.58 7.25 -4.93
C GLN A 140 3.25 5.86 -4.39
N PHE A 141 4.13 5.27 -3.57
CA PHE A 141 3.81 4.01 -2.87
C PHE A 141 2.55 4.13 -2.00
N ALA A 142 2.42 5.21 -1.23
CA ALA A 142 1.23 5.48 -0.44
C ALA A 142 -0.03 5.72 -1.30
N ILE A 143 0.11 6.28 -2.50
CA ILE A 143 -1.01 6.45 -3.44
C ILE A 143 -1.44 5.09 -4.03
N LEU A 144 -0.50 4.23 -4.40
CA LEU A 144 -0.76 2.94 -5.05
C LEU A 144 -1.26 1.86 -4.09
N PHE A 145 -0.79 1.88 -2.85
CA PHE A 145 -1.09 0.85 -1.86
C PHE A 145 -1.91 1.34 -0.67
N GLY A 146 -2.14 2.65 -0.57
CA GLY A 146 -2.90 3.28 0.52
C GLY A 146 -4.38 2.94 0.52
N VAL A 147 -5.08 3.35 1.59
CA VAL A 147 -6.51 3.06 1.81
C VAL A 147 -7.44 3.55 0.71
N ASN A 148 -6.93 4.44 -0.16
CA ASN A 148 -7.67 4.97 -1.28
C ASN A 148 -7.52 4.19 -2.57
N SER A 149 -6.62 3.20 -2.61
CA SER A 149 -6.23 2.55 -3.85
C SER A 149 -7.09 1.36 -4.22
N PRO A 150 -7.26 1.10 -5.53
CA PRO A 150 -7.86 -0.13 -6.02
C PRO A 150 -7.19 -1.38 -5.42
N MET A 151 -5.87 -1.34 -5.22
CA MET A 151 -5.12 -2.45 -4.61
C MET A 151 -5.55 -2.70 -3.17
N TYR A 152 -5.61 -1.66 -2.33
CA TYR A 152 -6.09 -1.81 -0.96
C TYR A 152 -7.54 -2.31 -0.92
N ILE A 153 -8.42 -1.78 -1.78
CA ILE A 153 -9.82 -2.19 -1.84
C ILE A 153 -9.96 -3.69 -2.11
N LEU A 154 -9.23 -4.20 -3.10
CA LEU A 154 -9.20 -5.61 -3.43
C LEU A 154 -8.68 -6.45 -2.26
N ALA A 155 -7.54 -6.06 -1.69
CA ALA A 155 -6.93 -6.78 -0.59
C ALA A 155 -7.83 -6.79 0.65
N TYR A 156 -8.36 -5.63 1.04
CA TYR A 156 -9.25 -5.49 2.18
C TYR A 156 -10.49 -6.35 2.01
N SER A 157 -11.11 -6.38 0.83
CA SER A 157 -12.30 -7.21 0.61
C SER A 157 -11.99 -8.72 0.70
N ARG A 158 -10.85 -9.18 0.19
CA ARG A 158 -10.39 -10.57 0.35
C ARG A 158 -10.09 -10.90 1.81
N LEU A 159 -9.41 -10.01 2.51
CA LEU A 159 -9.10 -10.12 3.93
C LEU A 159 -10.38 -10.19 4.78
N ASP A 160 -11.34 -9.30 4.53
CA ASP A 160 -12.61 -9.21 5.25
C ASP A 160 -13.47 -10.47 5.02
N ARG A 161 -13.57 -10.92 3.76
CA ARG A 161 -14.27 -12.17 3.43
C ARG A 161 -13.66 -13.36 4.15
N HIS A 162 -12.34 -13.53 4.07
CA HIS A 162 -11.65 -14.62 4.76
C HIS A 162 -11.84 -14.53 6.28
N PHE A 163 -11.77 -13.33 6.85
CA PHE A 163 -12.00 -13.09 8.27
C PHE A 163 -13.41 -13.53 8.67
N ILE A 164 -14.45 -13.14 7.93
CA ILE A 164 -15.84 -13.51 8.23
C ILE A 164 -16.05 -15.03 8.10
N GLU A 165 -15.61 -15.63 6.99
CA GLU A 165 -15.79 -17.06 6.71
C GLU A 165 -15.09 -17.96 7.74
N ARG A 166 -13.98 -17.50 8.30
CA ARG A 166 -13.19 -18.23 9.30
C ARG A 166 -13.47 -17.84 10.73
N LYS A 167 -14.51 -17.02 10.98
CA LYS A 167 -14.83 -16.48 12.32
C LYS A 167 -13.62 -15.81 12.97
N GLY A 168 -13.02 -14.86 12.26
CA GLY A 168 -11.79 -14.17 12.64
C GLY A 168 -11.81 -13.61 14.07
N ASP A 169 -12.96 -13.15 14.55
CA ASP A 169 -13.14 -12.63 15.92
C ASP A 169 -12.88 -13.69 17.01
N GLU A 170 -13.07 -14.97 16.70
CA GLU A 170 -12.81 -16.10 17.61
C GLU A 170 -11.35 -16.57 17.57
N THR A 171 -10.52 -16.03 16.66
CA THR A 171 -9.13 -16.47 16.50
C THR A 171 -8.21 -15.90 17.57
N VAL A 172 -7.18 -16.68 17.93
CA VAL A 172 -6.14 -16.25 18.88
C VAL A 172 -5.41 -15.00 18.37
N CYS A 173 -5.12 -14.93 17.06
CA CYS A 173 -4.47 -13.78 16.44
C CYS A 173 -5.23 -12.48 16.69
N PHE A 174 -6.54 -12.47 16.41
CA PHE A 174 -7.37 -11.29 16.63
C PHE A 174 -7.53 -10.95 18.11
N GLN A 175 -7.76 -11.95 18.97
CA GLN A 175 -7.95 -11.73 20.41
C GLN A 175 -6.70 -11.17 21.09
N GLN A 176 -5.52 -11.71 20.76
CA GLN A 176 -4.26 -11.21 21.30
C GLN A 176 -3.91 -9.83 20.75
N TRP A 177 -4.13 -9.61 19.44
CA TRP A 177 -4.00 -8.29 18.85
C TRP A 177 -4.90 -7.28 19.56
N LYS A 178 -6.20 -7.58 19.70
CA LYS A 178 -7.17 -6.69 20.35
C LYS A 178 -6.74 -6.38 21.78
N LYS A 179 -6.39 -7.39 22.57
CA LYS A 179 -5.91 -7.20 23.95
C LYS A 179 -4.68 -6.28 24.02
N HIS A 180 -3.73 -6.44 23.11
CA HIS A 180 -2.50 -5.66 23.10
C HIS A 180 -2.77 -4.20 22.70
N PHE A 181 -3.57 -3.99 21.65
CA PHE A 181 -3.88 -2.66 21.16
C PHE A 181 -4.87 -1.92 22.07
N SER A 182 -5.79 -2.59 22.76
CA SER A 182 -6.64 -1.97 23.79
C SER A 182 -5.86 -1.34 24.97
N LEU A 183 -4.55 -1.59 25.11
CA LEU A 183 -3.72 -0.92 26.12
C LEU A 183 -3.41 0.55 25.77
N ALA A 184 -3.32 0.85 24.47
CA ALA A 184 -2.95 2.16 23.95
C ALA A 184 -4.15 2.86 23.28
N TYR A 185 -5.06 2.09 22.70
CA TYR A 185 -6.20 2.54 21.93
C TYR A 185 -7.49 2.37 22.73
N HIS A 186 -8.50 3.21 22.46
CA HIS A 186 -9.83 3.04 23.04
C HIS A 186 -10.50 1.81 22.43
N ASP A 187 -11.22 1.01 23.22
CA ASP A 187 -11.83 -0.24 22.75
C ASP A 187 -12.75 -0.08 21.54
N GLU A 188 -13.40 1.08 21.38
CA GLU A 188 -14.26 1.41 20.23
C GLU A 188 -13.48 1.51 18.91
N ASP A 189 -12.20 1.88 18.97
CA ASP A 189 -11.31 2.00 17.82
C ASP A 189 -10.59 0.67 17.49
N VAL A 190 -10.56 -0.27 18.44
CA VAL A 190 -9.88 -1.57 18.31
C VAL A 190 -10.87 -2.64 17.82
N GLY A 191 -11.19 -2.53 16.53
CA GLY A 191 -12.13 -3.41 15.84
C GLY A 191 -11.53 -4.15 14.64
N LYS A 192 -12.40 -4.94 13.98
CA LYS A 192 -12.09 -5.67 12.74
C LYS A 192 -11.40 -4.78 11.71
N GLU A 193 -11.94 -3.59 11.45
CA GLU A 193 -11.40 -2.72 10.41
C GLU A 193 -9.91 -2.37 10.63
N LEU A 194 -9.54 -1.99 11.86
CA LEU A 194 -8.16 -1.66 12.19
C LEU A 194 -7.26 -2.91 12.12
N PHE A 195 -7.77 -4.07 12.56
CA PHE A 195 -7.04 -5.33 12.43
C PHE A 195 -6.73 -5.69 10.97
N LEU A 196 -7.70 -5.53 10.06
CA LEU A 196 -7.50 -5.81 8.64
C LEU A 196 -6.53 -4.82 8.00
N ARG A 197 -6.58 -3.53 8.38
CA ARG A 197 -5.59 -2.51 7.96
C ARG A 197 -4.17 -2.88 8.40
N HIS A 198 -3.99 -3.25 9.66
CA HIS A 198 -2.69 -3.71 10.17
C HIS A 198 -2.22 -5.00 9.50
N SER A 199 -3.13 -5.93 9.23
CA SER A 199 -2.83 -7.18 8.52
C SER A 199 -2.32 -6.90 7.11
N TYR A 200 -2.99 -5.99 6.39
CA TYR A 200 -2.57 -5.54 5.06
C TYR A 200 -1.19 -4.85 5.09
N LEU A 201 -0.97 -3.91 6.01
CA LEU A 201 0.32 -3.23 6.12
C LEU A 201 1.45 -4.22 6.45
N SER A 202 1.24 -5.12 7.43
CA SER A 202 2.21 -6.16 7.77
C SER A 202 2.55 -7.06 6.58
N MET A 203 1.54 -7.43 5.78
CA MET A 203 1.74 -8.19 4.55
C MET A 203 2.64 -7.43 3.56
N LEU A 204 2.35 -6.15 3.29
CA LEU A 204 3.17 -5.35 2.37
C LEU A 204 4.62 -5.25 2.84
N LEU A 205 4.84 -4.96 4.13
CA LEU A 205 6.18 -4.89 4.72
C LEU A 205 6.95 -6.20 4.48
N LYS A 206 6.33 -7.34 4.77
CA LYS A 206 6.95 -8.66 4.60
C LYS A 206 7.24 -8.99 3.14
N LEU A 207 6.30 -8.72 2.23
CA LEU A 207 6.49 -8.98 0.80
C LEU A 207 7.61 -8.12 0.22
N ILE A 208 7.74 -6.87 0.67
CA ILE A 208 8.79 -5.98 0.21
C ILE A 208 10.14 -6.38 0.78
N LEU A 209 10.24 -6.69 2.08
CA LEU A 209 11.48 -7.22 2.65
C LEU A 209 11.89 -8.55 1.99
N TYR A 210 10.93 -9.43 1.71
CA TYR A 210 11.18 -10.67 0.98
C TYR A 210 11.73 -10.40 -0.43
N LYS A 211 11.11 -9.47 -1.17
CA LYS A 211 11.61 -9.01 -2.47
C LYS A 211 13.04 -8.47 -2.38
N GLU A 212 13.28 -7.55 -1.43
CA GLU A 212 14.52 -6.78 -1.39
C GLU A 212 15.72 -7.57 -0.86
N PHE A 213 15.52 -8.54 0.05
CA PHE A 213 16.61 -9.27 0.68
C PHE A 213 16.79 -10.71 0.17
N MET A 214 15.74 -11.33 -0.36
CA MET A 214 15.81 -12.72 -0.85
C MET A 214 15.76 -12.84 -2.38
N GLU A 215 15.38 -11.76 -3.07
CA GLU A 215 15.26 -11.68 -4.54
C GLU A 215 14.63 -12.92 -5.22
N PRO A 216 13.47 -13.40 -4.75
CA PRO A 216 12.90 -14.66 -5.22
C PRO A 216 12.17 -14.48 -6.55
N ASN A 217 12.11 -15.56 -7.33
CA ASN A 217 11.38 -15.54 -8.60
C ASN A 217 9.87 -15.42 -8.40
N GLU A 218 9.33 -16.14 -7.41
CA GLU A 218 7.89 -16.24 -7.13
C GLU A 218 7.68 -16.24 -5.62
N TYR A 219 6.46 -15.89 -5.21
CA TYR A 219 6.04 -16.08 -3.83
C TYR A 219 5.73 -17.55 -3.57
N ALA A 220 6.01 -18.01 -2.36
CA ALA A 220 5.58 -19.30 -1.85
C ALA A 220 4.98 -19.11 -0.46
N ARG A 221 4.13 -20.04 -0.03
CA ARG A 221 3.53 -20.00 1.31
C ARG A 221 4.56 -19.94 2.44
N ASP A 222 5.73 -20.57 2.25
CA ASP A 222 6.82 -20.58 3.22
C ASP A 222 7.71 -19.33 3.18
N SER A 223 7.51 -18.41 2.23
CA SER A 223 8.35 -17.21 2.05
C SER A 223 8.47 -16.34 3.30
N PHE A 224 7.40 -16.19 4.09
CA PHE A 224 7.49 -15.43 5.35
C PHE A 224 8.31 -16.15 6.42
N LYS A 225 8.30 -17.48 6.43
CA LYS A 225 9.13 -18.29 7.32
C LYS A 225 10.59 -18.24 6.89
N GLU A 226 10.84 -18.28 5.58
CA GLU A 226 12.19 -18.13 5.02
C GLU A 226 12.78 -16.76 5.34
N LEU A 227 11.98 -15.69 5.20
CA LEU A 227 12.36 -14.33 5.57
C LEU A 227 12.67 -14.20 7.07
N GLU A 228 11.81 -14.78 7.92
CA GLU A 228 12.01 -14.83 9.36
C GLU A 228 13.32 -15.53 9.71
N ASN A 229 13.54 -16.73 9.17
CA ASN A 229 14.78 -17.48 9.38
C ASN A 229 16.02 -16.72 8.89
N TYR A 230 15.93 -16.05 7.74
CA TYR A 230 17.03 -15.27 7.18
C TYR A 230 17.50 -14.18 8.17
N PHE A 231 16.57 -13.39 8.69
CA PHE A 231 16.91 -12.35 9.66
C PHE A 231 17.30 -12.91 11.04
N GLU A 232 16.71 -14.02 11.48
CA GLU A 232 17.10 -14.67 12.75
C GLU A 232 18.54 -15.16 12.72
N LEU A 233 19.03 -15.67 11.58
CA LEU A 233 20.44 -16.07 11.41
C LEU A 233 21.40 -14.88 11.52
N LEU A 234 20.94 -13.68 11.20
CA LEU A 234 21.66 -12.42 11.40
C LEU A 234 21.47 -11.84 12.82
N GLY A 235 20.78 -12.56 13.71
CA GLY A 235 20.46 -12.07 15.05
C GLY A 235 19.38 -10.98 15.10
N ILE A 236 18.68 -10.74 13.99
CA ILE A 236 17.62 -9.75 13.88
C ILE A 236 16.27 -10.41 14.11
N SER A 237 15.67 -10.13 15.27
CA SER A 237 14.27 -10.52 15.51
C SER A 237 13.34 -9.48 14.89
N LEU A 238 12.81 -9.76 13.70
CA LEU A 238 11.98 -8.83 12.96
C LEU A 238 10.50 -8.88 13.41
N PHE A 239 9.95 -10.08 13.58
CA PHE A 239 8.52 -10.30 13.82
C PHE A 239 8.20 -10.57 15.29
N HIS A 240 8.20 -9.52 16.13
CA HIS A 240 7.67 -9.65 17.48
C HIS A 240 6.14 -9.58 17.48
N TYR A 241 5.49 -10.54 18.15
CA TYR A 241 4.02 -10.60 18.24
C TYR A 241 3.34 -10.57 16.87
N ASP A 242 3.71 -11.48 15.97
CA ASP A 242 3.17 -11.52 14.60
C ASP A 242 1.70 -11.96 14.54
N PHE A 243 0.81 -11.06 14.96
CA PHE A 243 -0.63 -11.24 14.91
C PHE A 243 -1.16 -11.42 13.47
N PHE A 244 -0.35 -11.09 12.46
CA PHE A 244 -0.76 -10.92 11.07
C PHE A 244 -0.31 -12.07 10.17
N ARG A 245 0.31 -13.12 10.73
CA ARG A 245 0.74 -14.30 9.97
C ARG A 245 -0.42 -15.00 9.22
N TRP A 246 -1.66 -14.85 9.71
CA TRP A 246 -2.84 -15.48 9.12
C TRP A 246 -3.08 -15.10 7.65
N VAL A 247 -2.56 -13.94 7.18
CA VAL A 247 -2.73 -13.44 5.81
C VAL A 247 -2.23 -14.43 4.76
N ILE A 248 -1.24 -15.28 5.07
CA ILE A 248 -0.76 -16.36 4.17
C ILE A 248 -1.84 -17.39 3.79
N ASN A 249 -2.95 -17.42 4.52
CA ASN A 249 -4.07 -18.32 4.26
C ASN A 249 -5.15 -17.69 3.38
N VAL A 250 -5.02 -16.40 3.04
CA VAL A 250 -5.94 -15.71 2.15
C VAL A 250 -5.55 -16.04 0.72
N GLN A 251 -6.45 -16.71 0.01
CA GLN A 251 -6.20 -17.24 -1.32
C GLN A 251 -5.73 -16.16 -2.31
N ASP A 252 -4.66 -16.50 -3.03
CA ASP A 252 -4.01 -15.72 -4.11
C ASP A 252 -3.53 -14.31 -3.71
N LEU A 253 -3.72 -13.88 -2.45
CA LEU A 253 -3.49 -12.49 -2.05
C LEU A 253 -2.00 -12.14 -2.07
N CYS A 254 -1.16 -12.92 -1.39
CA CYS A 254 0.27 -12.67 -1.37
C CYS A 254 0.91 -12.87 -2.76
N ASP A 255 0.47 -13.89 -3.51
CA ASP A 255 0.95 -14.16 -4.87
C ASP A 255 0.69 -12.98 -5.82
N ASP A 256 -0.55 -12.49 -5.86
CA ASP A 256 -0.96 -11.36 -6.70
C ASP A 256 -0.16 -10.09 -6.35
N PHE A 257 -0.02 -9.80 -5.05
CA PHE A 257 0.70 -8.62 -4.59
C PHE A 257 2.20 -8.72 -4.83
N PHE A 258 2.80 -9.89 -4.58
CA PHE A 258 4.21 -10.11 -4.86
C PHE A 258 4.51 -9.96 -6.36
N GLY A 259 3.66 -10.52 -7.22
CA GLY A 259 3.79 -10.38 -8.67
C GLY A 259 3.81 -8.92 -9.13
N LYS A 260 3.02 -8.04 -8.51
CA LYS A 260 3.06 -6.59 -8.78
C LYS A 260 4.28 -5.90 -8.18
N LEU A 261 4.57 -6.15 -6.90
CA LEU A 261 5.70 -5.54 -6.19
C LEU A 261 7.05 -5.89 -6.85
N LYS A 262 7.19 -7.10 -7.41
CA LYS A 262 8.39 -7.54 -8.12
C LYS A 262 8.73 -6.67 -9.32
N LEU A 263 7.73 -6.06 -9.96
CA LEU A 263 7.90 -5.20 -11.14
C LEU A 263 8.21 -3.74 -10.79
N ILE A 264 8.21 -3.40 -9.51
CA ILE A 264 8.38 -2.04 -8.98
C ILE A 264 9.75 -1.92 -8.33
N GLU A 265 10.52 -0.90 -8.71
CA GLU A 265 11.73 -0.43 -8.05
C GLU A 265 11.39 0.73 -7.11
N PHE A 266 12.08 0.79 -5.96
CA PHE A 266 11.85 1.81 -4.94
C PHE A 266 12.99 2.83 -4.94
N GLU A 267 12.69 4.12 -5.09
CA GLU A 267 13.72 5.18 -5.09
C GLU A 267 14.19 5.54 -3.68
N ALA A 268 13.30 5.43 -2.70
CA ALA A 268 13.55 5.85 -1.33
C ALA A 268 13.82 4.64 -0.43
N THR A 269 14.70 4.81 0.57
CA THR A 269 14.90 3.80 1.61
C THR A 269 13.81 3.82 2.68
N ASP A 270 12.99 4.87 2.75
CA ASP A 270 11.92 5.07 3.73
C ASP A 270 10.50 4.94 3.14
N ILE A 271 10.30 4.04 2.18
CA ILE A 271 9.02 3.82 1.50
C ILE A 271 7.83 3.56 2.44
N PHE A 272 8.05 3.03 3.64
CA PHE A 272 6.94 2.66 4.53
C PHE A 272 6.37 3.81 5.35
N ARG A 273 7.04 4.96 5.38
CA ARG A 273 6.58 6.13 6.13
C ARG A 273 5.18 6.58 5.71
N ALA A 274 5.03 6.88 4.42
CA ALA A 274 3.83 7.51 3.92
C ALA A 274 2.65 6.54 3.94
N ILE A 275 2.89 5.26 3.62
CA ILE A 275 1.85 4.22 3.73
C ILE A 275 1.40 4.01 5.18
N TYR A 276 2.32 4.04 6.16
CA TYR A 276 1.95 3.92 7.58
C TYR A 276 1.00 5.05 7.99
N GLN A 277 1.30 6.29 7.58
CA GLN A 277 0.44 7.44 7.84
C GLN A 277 -0.93 7.32 7.17
N GLU A 278 -1.02 6.78 5.95
CA GLU A 278 -2.30 6.56 5.27
C GLU A 278 -3.11 5.41 5.90
N MET A 279 -2.45 4.37 6.43
CA MET A 279 -3.10 3.20 7.02
C MET A 279 -3.68 3.47 8.40
N ILE A 280 -2.97 4.22 9.24
CA ILE A 280 -3.44 4.58 10.58
C ILE A 280 -4.37 5.79 10.48
N ILE A 281 -5.64 5.59 10.84
CA ILE A 281 -6.72 6.57 10.66
C ILE A 281 -6.37 7.88 11.39
N ALA A 282 -6.62 9.03 10.76
CA ALA A 282 -6.35 10.35 11.35
C ALA A 282 -7.06 10.57 12.69
N GLY A 283 -8.28 10.05 12.87
CA GLY A 283 -9.01 10.10 14.14
C GLY A 283 -8.35 9.30 15.27
N VAL A 284 -7.74 8.17 14.93
CA VAL A 284 -6.94 7.35 15.86
C VAL A 284 -5.63 8.09 16.19
N ARG A 285 -4.94 8.63 15.18
CA ARG A 285 -3.71 9.43 15.35
C ARG A 285 -3.89 10.67 16.22
N HIS A 286 -4.94 11.46 15.96
CA HIS A 286 -5.20 12.75 16.62
C HIS A 286 -5.43 12.58 18.12
N ARG A 287 -6.11 11.49 18.53
CA ARG A 287 -6.41 11.20 19.94
C ARG A 287 -5.22 10.64 20.72
N LEU A 288 -4.22 10.09 20.02
CA LEU A 288 -3.01 9.50 20.62
C LEU A 288 -1.82 10.48 20.68
N GLY A 289 -1.95 11.65 20.04
CA GLY A 289 -0.81 12.54 19.83
C GLY A 289 0.22 11.97 18.84
N GLU A 290 -0.15 10.96 18.05
CA GLU A 290 0.67 10.39 16.97
C GLU A 290 0.69 11.35 15.78
N TYR A 291 1.38 12.47 15.96
CA TYR A 291 1.70 13.38 14.86
C TYR A 291 3.04 12.97 14.27
N TYR A 292 3.01 12.77 12.96
CA TYR A 292 4.23 12.48 12.24
C TYR A 292 5.13 13.72 12.22
N THR A 293 6.38 13.57 12.65
CA THR A 293 7.38 14.64 12.56
C THR A 293 7.89 14.72 11.12
N PRO A 294 7.72 15.86 10.42
CA PRO A 294 8.23 16.00 9.06
C PRO A 294 9.73 15.69 8.98
N GLU A 295 10.15 14.96 7.95
CA GLU A 295 11.55 14.53 7.80
C GLU A 295 12.55 15.69 7.85
N SER A 296 12.20 16.80 7.19
CA SER A 296 13.05 17.99 7.16
C SER A 296 13.24 18.62 8.54
N LEU A 297 12.26 18.48 9.45
CA LEU A 297 12.39 18.92 10.84
C LEU A 297 13.24 17.93 11.65
N CYS A 298 12.96 16.64 11.49
CA CYS A 298 13.72 15.55 12.12
C CYS A 298 15.23 15.67 11.79
N ARG A 299 15.56 15.79 10.50
CA ARG A 299 16.93 15.98 10.01
C ARG A 299 17.61 17.17 10.67
N LYS A 300 16.96 18.33 10.69
CA LYS A 300 17.50 19.56 11.33
C LYS A 300 17.77 19.37 12.82
N MET A 301 16.92 18.62 13.52
CA MET A 301 17.12 18.33 14.94
C MET A 301 18.32 17.39 15.15
N VAL A 302 18.42 16.32 14.36
CA VAL A 302 19.54 15.39 14.43
C VAL A 302 20.87 16.07 14.06
N GLU A 303 20.91 16.84 12.98
CA GLU A 303 22.10 17.60 12.55
C GLU A 303 22.62 18.54 13.63
N LYS A 304 21.71 19.11 14.43
CA LYS A 304 22.05 20.08 15.48
C LYS A 304 22.51 19.40 16.77
N GLU A 305 21.89 18.29 17.16
CA GLU A 305 22.04 17.71 18.50
C GLU A 305 22.92 16.45 18.53
N TYR A 306 22.93 15.63 17.47
CA TYR A 306 23.68 14.38 17.44
C TYR A 306 25.17 14.60 17.13
N LYS A 307 26.03 13.88 17.86
CA LYS A 307 27.46 13.75 17.60
C LYS A 307 27.82 12.27 17.61
N LEU A 308 28.80 11.91 16.77
CA LEU A 308 29.24 10.52 16.63
C LEU A 308 29.57 9.88 17.99
N GLY A 309 29.03 8.68 18.22
CA GLY A 309 29.20 7.92 19.47
C GLY A 309 28.23 8.28 20.60
N MET A 310 27.34 9.26 20.42
CA MET A 310 26.29 9.55 21.41
C MET A 310 25.27 8.41 21.48
N ARG A 311 24.80 8.11 22.70
CA ARG A 311 23.63 7.26 22.91
C ARG A 311 22.36 8.04 22.59
N VAL A 312 21.56 7.51 21.67
CA VAL A 312 20.32 8.11 21.20
C VAL A 312 19.15 7.23 21.60
N LEU A 313 18.11 7.84 22.14
CA LEU A 313 16.85 7.18 22.48
C LEU A 313 15.69 7.96 21.89
N ASP A 314 14.92 7.33 21.02
CA ASP A 314 13.58 7.77 20.66
C ASP A 314 12.55 6.91 21.39
N SER A 315 11.91 7.47 22.42
CA SER A 315 10.96 6.73 23.27
C SER A 315 9.57 6.52 22.65
N SER A 316 9.31 7.11 21.48
CA SER A 316 8.04 7.01 20.75
C SER A 316 8.34 7.05 19.25
N CYS A 317 9.14 6.09 18.79
CA CYS A 317 9.83 6.19 17.52
C CYS A 317 8.92 6.06 16.29
N GLY A 318 7.67 5.61 16.46
CA GLY A 318 6.74 5.40 15.37
C GLY A 318 7.36 4.53 14.28
N SER A 319 7.34 5.02 13.04
CA SER A 319 7.93 4.35 11.88
C SER A 319 9.45 4.54 11.73
N GLY A 320 10.14 5.10 12.73
CA GLY A 320 11.61 5.12 12.82
C GLY A 320 12.32 6.33 12.23
N THR A 321 11.64 7.45 11.99
CA THR A 321 12.20 8.62 11.28
C THR A 321 13.47 9.18 11.93
N PHE A 322 13.44 9.42 13.24
CA PHE A 322 14.60 9.91 13.99
C PHE A 322 15.73 8.90 14.01
N LEU A 323 15.40 7.61 14.08
CA LEU A 323 16.41 6.55 14.05
C LEU A 323 17.14 6.53 12.70
N ILE A 324 16.40 6.61 11.59
CA ILE A 324 16.97 6.64 10.24
C ILE A 324 17.78 7.90 10.00
N GLU A 325 17.29 9.09 10.37
CA GLU A 325 18.08 10.32 10.23
C GLU A 325 19.33 10.30 11.12
N THR A 326 19.29 9.63 12.27
CA THR A 326 20.48 9.39 13.11
C THR A 326 21.47 8.46 12.41
N LEU A 327 21.01 7.37 11.79
CA LEU A 327 21.87 6.47 10.99
C LEU A 327 22.51 7.21 9.81
N LYS A 328 21.74 8.02 9.06
CA LYS A 328 22.28 8.90 8.00
C LYS A 328 23.38 9.81 8.54
N LYS A 329 23.14 10.44 9.70
CA LYS A 329 24.13 11.31 10.32
C LYS A 329 25.37 10.56 10.81
N ILE A 330 25.25 9.29 11.19
CA ILE A 330 26.39 8.42 11.50
C ILE A 330 27.20 8.19 10.23
N ASP A 331 26.55 7.74 9.16
CA ASP A 331 27.17 7.42 7.87
C ASP A 331 27.93 8.60 7.26
N ASP A 332 27.42 9.84 7.43
CA ASP A 332 28.10 11.07 6.99
C ASP A 332 29.51 11.26 7.57
N ASN A 333 29.86 10.57 8.67
CA ASN A 333 31.21 10.65 9.28
C ASN A 333 32.20 9.66 8.67
N PHE A 334 31.76 8.76 7.78
CA PHE A 334 32.58 7.68 7.26
C PHE A 334 32.56 7.64 5.72
N THR A 335 33.68 7.22 5.14
CA THR A 335 33.75 6.88 3.71
C THR A 335 33.97 5.39 3.59
N PHE A 336 32.96 4.67 3.10
CA PHE A 336 33.01 3.23 2.92
C PHE A 336 33.77 2.88 1.63
N SER A 337 35.08 2.65 1.76
CA SER A 337 35.92 2.07 0.69
C SER A 337 36.30 0.61 0.98
N HIS A 338 36.12 0.19 2.24
CA HIS A 338 36.41 -1.11 2.83
C HIS A 338 35.36 -1.35 3.95
N ASP A 339 35.52 -2.41 4.73
CA ASP A 339 34.69 -2.68 5.91
C ASP A 339 34.63 -1.46 6.87
N PRO A 340 33.49 -1.22 7.55
CA PRO A 340 33.36 -0.11 8.47
C PRO A 340 34.34 -0.24 9.63
N PRO A 341 34.86 0.89 10.14
CA PRO A 341 35.63 0.86 11.38
C PRO A 341 34.74 0.47 12.56
N GLN A 342 35.34 -0.08 13.62
CA GLN A 342 34.64 -0.43 14.86
C GLN A 342 33.79 0.73 15.42
N GLU A 343 34.26 1.96 15.26
CA GLU A 343 33.54 3.17 15.68
C GLU A 343 32.17 3.33 15.02
N TRP A 344 32.01 2.87 13.77
CA TRP A 344 30.72 2.87 13.09
C TRP A 344 29.75 1.89 13.77
N PHE A 345 30.20 0.65 14.03
CA PHE A 345 29.40 -0.36 14.74
C PHE A 345 29.02 0.12 16.14
N ASP A 346 29.95 0.73 16.87
CA ASP A 346 29.71 1.28 18.19
C ASP A 346 28.66 2.41 18.15
N ALA A 347 28.71 3.28 17.13
CA ALA A 347 27.74 4.34 16.94
C ALA A 347 26.34 3.80 16.60
N VAL A 348 26.23 2.82 15.71
CA VAL A 348 24.95 2.18 15.35
C VAL A 348 24.34 1.46 16.56
N ASN A 349 25.15 0.73 17.33
CA ASN A 349 24.72 0.04 18.55
C ASN A 349 24.25 0.98 19.67
N ASN A 350 24.50 2.29 19.53
CA ASN A 350 24.07 3.32 20.48
C ASN A 350 22.71 3.95 20.13
N VAL A 351 22.03 3.49 19.06
CA VAL A 351 20.73 3.99 18.62
C VAL A 351 19.62 3.08 19.13
N PHE A 352 18.72 3.63 19.96
CA PHE A 352 17.61 2.89 20.57
C PHE A 352 16.26 3.54 20.22
N GLY A 353 15.26 2.70 19.94
CA GLY A 353 13.89 3.12 19.67
C GLY A 353 12.88 2.27 20.44
N PHE A 354 11.86 2.92 20.98
CA PHE A 354 10.73 2.27 21.63
C PHE A 354 9.43 2.83 21.07
N ASP A 355 8.42 1.96 20.94
CA ASP A 355 7.07 2.37 20.63
C ASP A 355 6.08 1.39 21.29
N ILE A 356 4.87 1.84 21.58
CA ILE A 356 3.82 0.99 22.13
C ILE A 356 3.10 0.19 21.04
N ASN A 357 3.12 0.67 19.79
CA ASN A 357 2.45 0.03 18.67
C ASN A 357 3.39 -0.98 17.97
N PRO A 358 3.08 -2.30 18.02
CA PRO A 358 3.88 -3.33 17.34
C PRO A 358 4.02 -3.15 15.84
N ILE A 359 3.00 -2.60 15.17
CA ILE A 359 3.07 -2.30 13.73
C ILE A 359 4.02 -1.13 13.47
N ALA A 360 4.07 -0.14 14.35
CA ALA A 360 5.04 0.94 14.25
C ALA A 360 6.48 0.40 14.40
N ILE A 361 6.72 -0.48 15.39
CA ILE A 361 8.01 -1.15 15.58
C ILE A 361 8.41 -1.96 14.34
N LEU A 362 7.49 -2.79 13.81
CA LEU A 362 7.75 -3.56 12.59
C LEU A 362 8.10 -2.63 11.41
N THR A 363 7.35 -1.54 11.25
CA THR A 363 7.60 -0.53 10.22
C THR A 363 8.97 0.13 10.39
N SER A 364 9.33 0.51 11.61
CA SER A 364 10.63 1.10 11.94
C SER A 364 11.78 0.16 11.61
N LYS A 365 11.69 -1.10 12.05
CA LYS A 365 12.70 -2.13 11.73
C LYS A 365 12.82 -2.34 10.22
N ALA A 366 11.68 -2.45 9.52
CA ALA A 366 11.68 -2.62 8.07
C ALA A 366 12.34 -1.44 7.34
N ASN A 367 12.02 -0.19 7.72
CA ASN A 367 12.68 0.98 7.15
C ASN A 367 14.19 1.02 7.45
N MET A 368 14.59 0.69 8.69
CA MET A 368 16.01 0.63 9.06
C MET A 368 16.76 -0.44 8.26
N LEU A 369 16.17 -1.62 8.07
CA LEU A 369 16.73 -2.67 7.23
C LEU A 369 16.88 -2.21 5.78
N LEU A 370 15.83 -1.62 5.19
CA LEU A 370 15.92 -1.08 3.82
C LEU A 370 16.98 0.01 3.69
N TYR A 371 17.09 0.88 4.67
CA TYR A 371 18.15 1.90 4.72
C TYR A 371 19.54 1.28 4.74
N LEU A 372 19.74 0.26 5.57
CA LEU A 372 21.03 -0.42 5.70
C LEU A 372 21.24 -1.48 4.63
N LYS A 373 20.33 -1.69 3.67
CA LYS A 373 20.46 -2.74 2.64
C LYS A 373 21.78 -2.67 1.87
N THR A 374 22.28 -1.46 1.58
CA THR A 374 23.59 -1.27 0.92
C THR A 374 24.77 -1.70 1.76
N HIS A 375 24.55 -1.89 3.06
CA HIS A 375 25.49 -2.32 4.08
C HIS A 375 25.18 -3.75 4.59
N GLN A 376 24.37 -4.53 3.85
CA GLN A 376 23.88 -5.85 4.28
C GLN A 376 24.99 -6.86 4.64
N GLU A 377 26.21 -6.71 4.13
CA GLU A 377 27.33 -7.58 4.48
C GLU A 377 27.83 -7.37 5.92
N TRP A 378 27.44 -6.26 6.55
CA TRP A 378 27.88 -5.85 7.89
C TRP A 378 26.79 -5.97 8.95
N ILE A 379 25.55 -6.22 8.52
CA ILE A 379 24.37 -6.42 9.37
C ILE A 379 24.24 -7.91 9.66
#